data_AF-A0ABD3SBQ8-F1
#
_entry.id   AF-A0ABD3SBQ8-F1
#
_cell.length_a   1.000
_cell.length_b   1.000
_cell.length_c   1.000
_cell.angle_alpha   90.00
_cell.angle_beta   90.00
_cell.angle_gamma   90.00
#
_symmetry.space_group_name_H-M   'P 1'
#
loop_
_entity.id
_entity.type
_entity.pdbx_description
1 polymer ?
#
loop_
_entity_poly.entity_id
_entity_poly.type
_entity_poly.pdbx_seq_one_letter_code
_entity_poly.pdbx_strand_id
1 'polypeptide(L)'
;MSNSPSLLAVPESASSQRCYLVISTETRSLIEHYSEDNVEKFLAYWTAPADKKIPKFKFTQNWGKSEIVNFAKGDTFGRNAYFSGLCQWLKKAKTFDATIAFCDQYPGWECDLYFYLMEPVDGIQMVRVEYGEVFSVSWLSAWLFFHGGRTSFIKISELKLESNNGYPRGVSLAIQANSMSRLARLFQRVRFPSHLEDL
;
A
#
# COMPACT_ATOMS: atom_id res chain seq x y z
N MET A 1 -26.04 -18.58 -30.45
CA MET A 1 -24.72 -18.82 -29.83
C MET A 1 -24.25 -17.50 -29.27
N SER A 2 -24.33 -17.35 -27.96
CA SER A 2 -24.05 -16.12 -27.22
C SER A 2 -22.55 -15.97 -26.98
N ASN A 3 -21.93 -14.97 -27.59
CA ASN A 3 -20.57 -14.53 -27.22
C ASN A 3 -20.66 -13.75 -25.92
N SER A 4 -20.25 -14.39 -24.82
CA SER A 4 -20.00 -13.71 -23.55
C SER A 4 -18.74 -12.85 -23.69
N PRO A 5 -18.78 -11.52 -23.45
CA PRO A 5 -17.59 -10.70 -23.40
C PRO A 5 -16.85 -10.96 -22.08
N SER A 6 -15.62 -11.45 -22.18
CA SER A 6 -14.71 -11.69 -21.07
C SER A 6 -14.46 -10.39 -20.28
N LEU A 7 -14.74 -10.43 -18.99
CA LEU A 7 -14.51 -9.35 -18.03
C LEU A 7 -13.01 -9.20 -17.72
N LEU A 8 -12.54 -7.96 -17.76
CA LEU A 8 -11.27 -7.42 -17.22
C LEU A 8 -10.01 -7.70 -18.06
N ALA A 9 -9.88 -6.99 -19.18
CA ALA A 9 -8.57 -6.63 -19.69
C ALA A 9 -7.94 -5.62 -18.71
N VAL A 10 -6.96 -6.07 -17.92
CA VAL A 10 -6.03 -5.17 -17.25
C VAL A 10 -5.37 -4.35 -18.35
N PRO A 11 -5.39 -3.00 -18.31
CA PRO A 11 -4.67 -2.22 -19.30
C PRO A 11 -3.22 -2.68 -19.31
N GLU A 12 -2.78 -3.18 -20.47
CA GLU A 12 -1.44 -3.66 -20.76
C GLU A 12 -0.49 -2.45 -20.75
N SER A 13 -0.27 -1.85 -19.58
CA SER A 13 0.62 -0.71 -19.41
C SER A 13 2.08 -1.19 -19.40
N ALA A 14 2.58 -1.42 -20.61
CA ALA A 14 3.92 -1.18 -21.19
C ALA A 14 5.24 -1.35 -20.39
N SER A 15 5.25 -1.61 -19.09
CA SER A 15 6.47 -1.92 -18.34
C SER A 15 6.25 -3.16 -17.49
N SER A 16 7.02 -4.22 -17.75
CA SER A 16 7.09 -5.41 -16.89
C SER A 16 7.79 -5.14 -15.55
N GLN A 17 8.28 -3.90 -15.37
CA GLN A 17 9.04 -3.44 -14.23
C GLN A 17 8.14 -3.26 -13.01
N ARG A 18 8.41 -4.06 -11.98
CA ARG A 18 7.66 -4.05 -10.72
C ARG A 18 8.61 -4.01 -9.54
N CYS A 19 8.13 -3.44 -8.44
CA CYS A 19 8.72 -3.64 -7.13
C CYS A 19 7.78 -4.52 -6.31
N TYR A 20 8.22 -5.74 -6.04
CA TYR A 20 7.50 -6.71 -5.24
C TYR A 20 7.85 -6.54 -3.76
N LEU A 21 6.88 -6.78 -2.89
CA LEU A 21 7.08 -6.99 -1.47
C LEU A 21 7.11 -8.49 -1.19
N VAL A 22 8.26 -8.99 -0.76
CA VAL A 22 8.50 -10.43 -0.57
C VAL A 22 8.81 -10.70 0.89
N ILE A 23 8.33 -11.84 1.40
CA ILE A 23 8.76 -12.37 2.69
C ILE A 23 9.92 -13.34 2.48
N SER A 24 11.02 -13.11 3.19
CA SER A 24 12.03 -14.13 3.39
C SER A 24 11.71 -14.96 4.62
N THR A 25 11.41 -16.24 4.44
CA THR A 25 11.13 -17.18 5.54
C THR A 25 12.38 -17.52 6.35
N GLU A 26 13.55 -17.50 5.71
CA GLU A 26 14.84 -17.83 6.33
C GLU A 26 15.25 -16.76 7.34
N THR A 27 15.19 -15.50 6.94
CA THR A 27 15.60 -14.36 7.75
C THR A 27 14.45 -13.72 8.52
N ARG A 28 13.20 -14.13 8.23
CA ARG A 28 11.97 -13.48 8.72
C ARG A 28 12.01 -11.97 8.49
N SER A 29 12.20 -11.58 7.25
CA SER A 29 12.30 -10.18 6.85
C SER A 29 11.41 -9.83 5.66
N LEU A 30 11.03 -8.56 5.58
CA LEU A 30 10.36 -7.99 4.41
C LEU A 30 11.43 -7.48 3.46
N ILE A 31 11.35 -7.89 2.22
CA ILE A 31 12.29 -7.56 1.16
C ILE A 31 11.52 -6.80 0.08
N GLU A 32 12.06 -5.66 -0.35
CA GLU A 32 11.69 -5.09 -1.64
C GLU A 32 12.51 -5.79 -2.73
N HIS A 33 11.83 -6.21 -3.80
CA HIS A 33 12.45 -6.89 -4.92
C HIS A 33 12.03 -6.22 -6.23
N TYR A 34 12.94 -5.47 -6.84
CA TYR A 34 12.76 -4.88 -8.16
C TYR A 34 13.08 -5.94 -9.22
N SER A 35 12.11 -6.23 -10.09
CA SER A 35 12.26 -7.25 -11.13
C SER A 35 11.53 -6.82 -12.39
N GLU A 36 12.12 -7.17 -13.54
CA GLU A 36 11.48 -7.06 -14.86
C GLU A 36 10.72 -8.34 -15.23
N ASP A 37 10.97 -9.42 -14.48
CA ASP A 37 10.33 -10.72 -14.59
C ASP A 37 9.22 -10.89 -13.53
N ASN A 38 8.35 -11.87 -13.78
CA ASN A 38 7.33 -12.27 -12.81
C ASN A 38 7.97 -12.99 -11.61
N VAL A 39 7.61 -12.54 -10.41
CA VAL A 39 7.97 -13.19 -9.15
C VAL A 39 6.78 -14.01 -8.68
N GLU A 40 6.96 -15.27 -8.32
CA GLU A 40 5.83 -16.15 -7.96
C GLU A 40 5.31 -15.92 -6.53
N LYS A 41 6.21 -15.67 -5.58
CA LYS A 41 5.88 -15.58 -4.15
C LYS A 41 6.10 -14.16 -3.63
N PHE A 42 5.02 -13.42 -3.47
CA PHE A 42 5.03 -12.04 -3.00
C PHE A 42 3.73 -11.70 -2.27
N LEU A 43 3.78 -10.70 -1.40
CA LEU A 43 2.62 -10.16 -0.68
C LEU A 43 1.89 -9.09 -1.48
N ALA A 44 2.66 -8.23 -2.13
CA ALA A 44 2.15 -7.08 -2.87
C ALA A 44 3.15 -6.69 -3.96
N TYR A 45 2.71 -5.89 -4.91
CA TYR A 45 3.60 -5.22 -5.85
C TYR A 45 3.13 -3.81 -6.15
N TRP A 46 4.04 -2.99 -6.65
CA TRP A 46 3.68 -1.73 -7.29
C TRP A 46 4.39 -1.54 -8.62
N THR A 47 3.73 -0.80 -9.50
CA THR A 47 4.22 -0.39 -10.82
C THR A 47 4.26 1.12 -10.91
N ALA A 48 5.36 1.67 -11.41
CA ALA A 48 5.41 3.09 -11.74
C ALA A 48 4.47 3.38 -12.93
N PRO A 49 3.90 4.59 -13.02
CA PRO A 49 3.10 5.00 -14.17
C PRO A 49 3.96 5.08 -15.43
N ALA A 50 3.34 5.06 -16.62
CA ALA A 50 4.03 4.93 -17.90
C ALA A 50 5.05 6.06 -18.19
N ASP A 51 4.84 7.24 -17.61
CA ASP A 51 5.69 8.42 -17.71
C ASP A 51 6.90 8.40 -16.75
N LYS A 52 6.88 7.55 -15.72
CA LYS A 52 7.96 7.43 -14.72
C LYS A 52 8.65 6.09 -14.81
N LYS A 53 9.96 6.12 -15.02
CA LYS A 53 10.80 4.91 -15.05
C LYS A 53 11.45 4.65 -13.69
N ILE A 54 11.43 3.40 -13.25
CA ILE A 54 12.22 2.97 -12.10
C ILE A 54 13.70 3.01 -12.50
N PRO A 55 14.60 3.62 -11.70
CA PRO A 55 16.02 3.69 -12.05
C PRO A 55 16.64 2.29 -12.24
N LYS A 56 17.37 2.07 -13.34
CA LYS A 56 17.97 0.77 -13.70
C LYS A 56 18.82 0.15 -12.59
N PHE A 57 19.54 0.98 -11.81
CA PHE A 57 20.38 0.48 -10.72
C PHE A 57 19.59 -0.27 -9.64
N LYS A 58 18.28 0.02 -9.50
CA LYS A 58 17.41 -0.67 -8.54
C LYS A 58 17.22 -2.15 -8.87
N PHE A 59 17.37 -2.53 -10.14
CA PHE A 59 17.25 -3.92 -10.60
C PHE A 59 18.59 -4.66 -10.55
N THR A 60 19.71 -3.96 -10.68
CA THR A 60 21.04 -4.59 -10.73
C THR A 60 21.72 -4.66 -9.37
N GLN A 61 21.53 -3.65 -8.52
CA GLN A 61 22.13 -3.62 -7.18
C GLN A 61 21.51 -4.70 -6.29
N ASN A 62 22.36 -5.55 -5.70
CA ASN A 62 21.95 -6.68 -4.86
C ASN A 62 20.90 -7.59 -5.54
N TRP A 63 21.01 -7.77 -6.86
CA TRP A 63 20.04 -8.53 -7.66
C TRP A 63 18.59 -8.06 -7.47
N GLY A 64 18.42 -6.74 -7.37
CA GLY A 64 17.10 -6.13 -7.22
C GLY A 64 16.56 -6.18 -5.80
N LYS A 65 17.28 -6.75 -4.84
CA LYS A 65 16.76 -7.03 -3.49
C LYS A 65 17.31 -6.07 -2.44
N SER A 66 16.44 -5.59 -1.57
CA SER A 66 16.83 -4.85 -0.37
C SER A 66 15.93 -5.23 0.80
N GLU A 67 16.54 -5.56 1.93
CA GLU A 67 15.79 -5.79 3.17
C GLU A 67 15.22 -4.46 3.69
N ILE A 68 13.92 -4.42 3.92
CA ILE A 68 13.21 -3.27 4.50
C ILE A 68 13.26 -3.36 6.03
N VAL A 69 12.90 -4.53 6.58
CA VAL A 69 12.84 -4.75 8.01
C VAL A 69 12.97 -6.23 8.34
N ASN A 70 13.72 -6.52 9.41
CA ASN A 70 13.75 -7.83 10.04
C ASN A 70 12.71 -7.90 11.16
N PHE A 71 11.87 -8.93 11.13
CA PHE A 71 10.82 -9.16 12.13
C PHE A 71 10.96 -10.55 12.79
N ALA A 72 12.18 -11.09 12.90
CA ALA A 72 12.42 -12.42 13.45
C ALA A 72 11.91 -12.63 14.88
N LYS A 73 11.77 -11.55 15.66
CA LYS A 73 11.15 -11.57 16.99
C LYS A 73 9.67 -11.95 16.87
N GLY A 74 9.30 -13.16 17.28
CA GLY A 74 7.98 -13.76 17.04
C GLY A 74 6.81 -13.23 17.89
N ASP A 75 6.84 -11.97 18.32
CA ASP A 75 5.86 -11.38 19.22
C ASP A 75 5.29 -10.05 18.66
N THR A 76 4.68 -9.25 19.54
CA THR A 76 4.16 -7.91 19.23
C THR A 76 5.21 -7.02 18.56
N PHE A 77 6.50 -7.16 18.88
CA PHE A 77 7.56 -6.36 18.26
C PHE A 77 7.78 -6.74 16.80
N GLY A 78 7.81 -8.05 16.48
CA GLY A 78 7.91 -8.50 15.09
C GLY A 78 6.73 -8.05 14.26
N ARG A 79 5.52 -8.15 14.80
CA ARG A 79 4.31 -7.70 14.11
C ARG A 79 4.34 -6.19 13.84
N ASN A 80 4.74 -5.38 14.83
CA ASN A 80 4.89 -3.93 14.63
C ASN A 80 5.99 -3.61 13.60
N ALA A 81 7.09 -4.37 13.60
CA ALA A 81 8.15 -4.23 12.62
C ALA A 81 7.64 -4.55 11.20
N TYR A 82 6.87 -5.63 11.02
CA TYR A 82 6.22 -5.99 9.76
C TYR A 82 5.34 -4.86 9.21
N PHE A 83 4.41 -4.33 10.01
CA PHE A 83 3.55 -3.22 9.57
C PHE A 83 4.32 -1.92 9.33
N SER A 84 5.40 -1.68 10.07
CA SER A 84 6.33 -0.57 9.79
C SER A 84 7.03 -0.75 8.44
N GLY A 85 7.45 -1.97 8.09
CA GLY A 85 8.06 -2.27 6.80
C GLY A 85 7.08 -2.12 5.63
N LEU A 86 5.84 -2.61 5.79
CA LEU A 86 4.75 -2.36 4.84
C LEU A 86 4.55 -0.86 4.57
N CYS A 87 4.53 -0.06 5.64
CA CYS A 87 4.46 1.38 5.54
C CYS A 87 5.64 2.00 4.76
N GLN A 88 6.87 1.54 5.01
CA GLN A 88 8.05 2.03 4.30
C GLN A 88 7.98 1.70 2.80
N TRP A 89 7.49 0.51 2.46
CA TRP A 89 7.27 0.10 1.08
C TRP A 89 6.18 0.94 0.39
N LEU A 90 5.05 1.19 1.07
CA LEU A 90 3.98 2.08 0.56
C LEU A 90 4.46 3.52 0.35
N LYS A 91 5.30 4.06 1.25
CA LYS A 91 5.92 5.37 1.06
C LYS A 91 6.74 5.42 -0.22
N LYS A 92 7.53 4.38 -0.51
CA LYS A 92 8.30 4.30 -1.75
C LYS A 92 7.38 4.26 -2.95
N ALA A 93 6.33 3.44 -2.94
CA ALA A 93 5.31 3.43 -3.99
C ALA A 93 4.76 4.85 -4.26
N LYS A 94 4.45 5.59 -3.18
CA LYS A 94 3.99 6.97 -3.26
C LYS A 94 4.99 7.94 -3.90
N THR A 95 6.29 7.78 -3.65
CA THR A 95 7.30 8.62 -4.34
C THR A 95 7.32 8.44 -5.86
N PHE A 96 6.79 7.33 -6.37
CA PHE A 96 6.68 7.07 -7.80
C PHE A 96 5.29 7.37 -8.38
N ASP A 97 4.32 7.85 -7.59
CA ASP A 97 2.89 7.86 -7.97
C ASP A 97 2.44 6.50 -8.54
N ALA A 98 2.91 5.43 -7.91
CA ALA A 98 2.71 4.07 -8.41
C ALA A 98 1.25 3.59 -8.27
N THR A 99 0.89 2.60 -9.07
CA THR A 99 -0.26 1.75 -8.75
C THR A 99 0.22 0.57 -7.91
N ILE A 100 -0.57 0.17 -6.92
CA ILE A 100 -0.26 -0.88 -5.94
C ILE A 100 -1.33 -1.96 -5.98
N ALA A 101 -0.93 -3.20 -5.73
CA ALA A 101 -1.85 -4.31 -5.53
C ALA A 101 -1.37 -5.17 -4.36
N PHE A 102 -2.28 -5.50 -3.45
CA PHE A 102 -2.05 -6.44 -2.35
C PHE A 102 -2.60 -7.80 -2.77
N CYS A 103 -1.78 -8.85 -2.73
CA CYS A 103 -2.14 -10.16 -3.25
C CYS A 103 -2.17 -11.24 -2.16
N ASP A 104 -1.41 -11.08 -1.09
CA ASP A 104 -1.36 -12.03 0.02
C ASP A 104 -1.00 -11.35 1.34
N GLN A 105 -1.09 -12.09 2.45
CA GLN A 105 -0.81 -11.63 3.81
C GLN A 105 0.21 -12.53 4.51
N TYR A 106 0.88 -11.97 5.53
CA TYR A 106 1.70 -12.80 6.40
C TYR A 106 0.80 -13.63 7.33
N PRO A 107 0.90 -14.98 7.33
CA PRO A 107 0.04 -15.84 8.13
C PRO A 107 0.10 -15.52 9.63
N GLY A 108 -1.06 -15.41 10.26
CA GLY A 108 -1.23 -15.07 11.67
C GLY A 108 -1.14 -13.58 12.00
N TRP A 109 -0.77 -12.72 11.04
CA TRP A 109 -0.73 -11.25 11.16
C TRP A 109 -1.67 -10.58 10.17
N GLU A 110 -2.80 -11.23 9.86
CA GLU A 110 -3.77 -10.75 8.89
C GLU A 110 -4.40 -9.42 9.32
N CYS A 111 -4.61 -8.52 8.35
CA CYS A 111 -5.20 -7.22 8.57
C CYS A 111 -6.08 -6.74 7.42
N ASP A 112 -7.06 -5.92 7.78
CA ASP A 112 -7.78 -5.09 6.82
C ASP A 112 -7.00 -3.80 6.59
N LEU A 113 -6.73 -3.51 5.31
CA LEU A 113 -6.08 -2.28 4.89
C LEU A 113 -7.13 -1.28 4.43
N TYR A 114 -6.96 -0.03 4.86
CA TYR A 114 -7.79 1.09 4.45
C TYR A 114 -6.94 2.23 3.94
N PHE A 115 -7.40 2.84 2.87
CA PHE A 115 -6.83 4.04 2.28
C PHE A 115 -7.68 5.24 2.59
N TYR A 116 -7.05 6.31 3.04
CA TYR A 116 -7.67 7.60 3.23
C TYR A 116 -7.36 8.47 2.02
N LEU A 117 -8.40 8.89 1.33
CA LEU A 117 -8.30 9.69 0.12
C LEU A 117 -7.99 11.15 0.47
N MET A 118 -7.23 11.84 -0.38
CA MET A 118 -7.00 13.27 -0.24
C MET A 118 -8.32 14.04 -0.34
N GLU A 119 -9.17 13.67 -1.29
CA GLU A 119 -10.50 14.23 -1.49
C GLU A 119 -11.56 13.13 -1.36
N PRO A 120 -12.70 13.40 -0.70
CA PRO A 120 -13.78 12.43 -0.62
C PRO A 120 -14.42 12.22 -2.00
N VAL A 121 -14.62 10.97 -2.38
CA VAL A 121 -15.34 10.59 -3.60
C VAL A 121 -16.73 10.12 -3.17
N ASP A 122 -17.78 10.76 -3.66
CA ASP A 122 -19.17 10.49 -3.25
C ASP A 122 -19.39 10.58 -1.73
N GLY A 123 -18.69 11.52 -1.08
CA GLY A 123 -18.73 11.70 0.38
C GLY A 123 -17.93 10.64 1.16
N ILE A 124 -17.24 9.73 0.48
CA ILE A 124 -16.47 8.65 1.09
C ILE A 124 -14.99 9.00 1.03
N GLN A 125 -14.39 9.11 2.21
CA GLN A 125 -12.99 9.52 2.37
C GLN A 125 -12.07 8.35 2.73
N MET A 126 -12.63 7.19 3.08
CA MET A 126 -11.87 6.00 3.45
C MET A 126 -12.39 4.79 2.69
N VAL A 127 -11.49 4.09 2.01
CA VAL A 127 -11.80 2.92 1.19
C VAL A 127 -11.05 1.71 1.72
N ARG A 128 -11.75 0.59 1.90
CA ARG A 128 -11.12 -0.69 2.23
C ARG A 128 -10.45 -1.25 0.98
N VAL A 129 -9.21 -1.69 1.14
CA VAL A 129 -8.42 -2.30 0.07
C VAL A 129 -8.75 -3.79 0.02
N GLU A 130 -9.25 -4.24 -1.11
CA GLU A 130 -9.49 -5.66 -1.36
C GLU A 130 -8.26 -6.30 -2.03
N TYR A 131 -8.03 -7.57 -1.72
CA TYR A 131 -6.89 -8.30 -2.27
C TYR A 131 -7.11 -8.59 -3.76
N GLY A 132 -6.06 -8.38 -4.55
CA GLY A 132 -6.06 -8.49 -6.01
C GLY A 132 -6.52 -7.23 -6.74
N GLU A 133 -7.07 -6.23 -6.04
CA GLU A 133 -7.43 -4.96 -6.65
C GLU A 133 -6.23 -4.02 -6.77
N VAL A 134 -6.18 -3.31 -7.89
CA VAL A 134 -5.14 -2.33 -8.20
C VAL A 134 -5.64 -0.94 -7.76
N PHE A 135 -4.81 -0.22 -7.02
CA PHE A 135 -5.13 1.13 -6.56
C PHE A 135 -4.01 2.10 -6.92
N SER A 136 -4.38 3.30 -7.38
CA SER A 136 -3.40 4.38 -7.55
C SER A 136 -3.10 5.05 -6.20
N VAL A 137 -1.82 5.23 -5.89
CA VAL A 137 -1.40 5.90 -4.65
C VAL A 137 -1.41 7.43 -4.74
N SER A 138 -1.56 8.00 -5.95
CA SER A 138 -1.50 9.45 -6.16
C SER A 138 -2.59 10.19 -5.38
N TRP A 139 -3.74 9.54 -5.18
CA TRP A 139 -4.91 10.08 -4.49
C TRP A 139 -4.89 9.86 -2.97
N LEU A 140 -3.85 9.23 -2.42
CA LEU A 140 -3.83 8.78 -1.04
C LEU A 140 -3.16 9.80 -0.11
N SER A 141 -3.84 10.19 0.96
CA SER A 141 -3.24 11.03 2.01
C SER A 141 -2.64 10.20 3.15
N ALA A 142 -3.24 9.05 3.47
CA ALA A 142 -2.79 8.14 4.51
C ALA A 142 -3.32 6.72 4.29
N TRP A 143 -2.80 5.76 5.04
CA TRP A 143 -3.26 4.37 5.08
C TRP A 143 -3.36 3.87 6.53
N LEU A 144 -4.22 2.88 6.75
CA LEU A 144 -4.49 2.29 8.06
C LEU A 144 -4.58 0.77 7.98
N PHE A 145 -4.10 0.09 9.02
CA PHE A 145 -4.17 -1.37 9.16
C PHE A 145 -5.02 -1.73 10.39
N PHE A 146 -5.94 -2.70 10.25
CA PHE A 146 -6.80 -3.17 11.33
C PHE A 146 -6.63 -4.68 11.52
N HIS A 147 -6.39 -5.14 12.75
CA HIS A 147 -6.15 -6.55 13.03
C HIS A 147 -7.17 -7.09 14.03
N GLY A 148 -7.96 -8.11 13.62
CA GLY A 148 -8.85 -8.86 14.51
C GLY A 148 -9.88 -8.00 15.27
N GLY A 149 -10.48 -7.00 14.61
CA GLY A 149 -11.46 -6.08 15.22
C GLY A 149 -10.88 -5.11 16.25
N ARG A 150 -9.58 -5.18 16.55
CA ARG A 150 -8.85 -4.18 17.34
C ARG A 150 -8.02 -3.33 16.39
N THR A 151 -8.22 -2.03 16.49
CA THR A 151 -7.45 -1.03 15.76
C THR A 151 -6.01 -1.01 16.24
N SER A 152 -5.08 -1.51 15.42
CA SER A 152 -3.66 -1.19 15.54
C SER A 152 -3.37 -0.01 14.62
N PHE A 153 -3.56 1.21 15.13
CA PHE A 153 -3.34 2.41 14.33
C PHE A 153 -1.86 2.61 14.04
N ILE A 154 -1.48 2.51 12.77
CA ILE A 154 -0.25 3.12 12.27
C ILE A 154 -0.68 4.18 11.25
N LYS A 155 -1.10 5.34 11.76
CA LYS A 155 -1.30 6.52 10.92
C LYS A 155 0.07 7.08 10.57
N ILE A 156 0.52 6.87 9.34
CA ILE A 156 1.59 7.69 8.78
C ILE A 156 0.95 8.69 7.84
N SER A 157 0.52 9.82 8.41
CA SER A 157 0.22 11.00 7.61
C SER A 157 1.49 11.83 7.51
N GLU A 158 1.94 12.06 6.29
CA GLU A 158 2.75 13.24 5.98
C GLU A 158 1.80 14.43 5.83
N LEU A 159 1.08 14.77 6.90
CA LEU A 159 0.37 16.04 6.95
C LEU A 159 1.42 17.08 7.34
N LYS A 160 1.99 17.76 6.33
CA LYS A 160 2.43 19.14 6.52
C LYS A 160 1.17 19.95 6.81
N LEU A 161 0.77 20.00 8.08
CA LEU A 161 -0.01 21.12 8.55
C LEU A 161 0.89 22.34 8.37
N GLU A 162 0.59 23.18 7.37
CA GLU A 162 1.16 24.52 7.31
C GLU A 162 0.74 25.24 8.59
N SER A 163 1.64 25.21 9.57
CA SER A 163 1.60 26.12 10.70
C SER A 163 2.01 27.48 10.16
N ASN A 164 1.12 28.47 10.25
CA ASN A 164 1.44 29.89 10.02
C ASN A 164 2.56 30.43 10.93
N ASN A 165 3.11 29.60 11.83
CA ASN A 165 4.29 29.90 12.63
C ASN A 165 5.46 28.99 12.22
N GLY A 166 6.14 29.33 11.13
CA GLY A 166 7.61 29.29 10.95
C GLY A 166 8.45 28.08 11.34
N TYR A 167 7.89 26.89 11.61
CA TYR A 167 8.67 25.69 11.97
C TYR A 167 8.18 24.44 11.22
N PRO A 168 9.02 23.80 10.38
CA PRO A 168 8.71 22.50 9.83
C PRO A 168 8.96 21.44 10.92
N ARG A 169 7.90 20.99 11.60
CA ARG A 169 7.92 19.74 12.36
C ARG A 169 6.95 18.78 11.71
N GLY A 170 7.47 17.68 11.18
CA GLY A 170 6.64 16.53 10.80
C GLY A 170 6.05 15.93 12.07
N VAL A 171 4.77 16.22 12.33
CA VAL A 171 4.03 15.67 13.47
C VAL A 171 3.25 14.45 13.01
N SER A 172 3.66 13.27 13.47
CA SER A 172 2.84 12.07 13.40
C SER A 172 1.74 12.18 14.46
N LEU A 173 0.55 12.64 14.08
CA LEU A 173 -0.58 12.75 14.99
C LEU A 173 -1.26 11.38 15.14
N ALA A 174 -0.96 10.67 16.23
CA ALA A 174 -1.74 9.50 16.64
C ALA A 174 -3.12 9.97 17.14
N ILE A 175 -4.17 9.77 16.34
CA ILE A 175 -5.55 10.03 16.79
C ILE A 175 -5.95 8.86 17.70
N GLN A 176 -6.34 9.19 18.92
CA GLN A 176 -6.70 8.22 19.95
C GLN A 176 -7.96 7.43 19.55
N ALA A 177 -7.91 6.10 19.77
CA ALA A 177 -8.82 5.07 19.28
C ALA A 177 -10.33 5.27 19.52
N ASN A 178 -10.73 6.07 20.50
CA ASN A 178 -12.12 6.11 20.98
C ASN A 178 -13.09 6.84 20.05
N SER A 179 -12.61 7.68 19.12
CA SER A 179 -13.46 8.39 18.16
C SER A 179 -13.75 7.57 16.88
N MET A 180 -12.82 6.69 16.49
CA MET A 180 -12.85 6.02 15.17
C MET A 180 -13.64 4.70 15.15
N SER A 181 -13.90 4.08 16.30
CA SER A 181 -14.77 2.89 16.39
C SER A 181 -16.22 3.18 15.99
N ARG A 182 -16.65 4.46 16.07
CA ARG A 182 -17.92 4.93 15.50
C ARG A 182 -17.86 5.11 13.97
N LEU A 183 -16.73 5.56 13.44
CA LEU A 183 -16.50 5.69 12.00
C LEU A 183 -16.40 4.32 11.31
N ALA A 184 -15.95 3.29 12.02
CA ALA A 184 -15.84 1.95 11.45
C ALA A 184 -17.18 1.30 11.04
N ARG A 185 -18.30 1.83 11.55
CA ARG A 185 -19.65 1.36 11.19
C ARG A 185 -20.23 2.06 9.95
N LEU A 186 -19.51 3.02 9.36
CA LEU A 186 -19.95 3.83 8.21
C LEU A 186 -19.27 3.44 6.89
N PHE A 187 -18.49 2.35 6.86
CA PHE A 187 -17.79 1.93 5.65
C PHE A 187 -18.75 1.27 4.65
N GLN A 188 -19.19 2.04 3.65
CA GLN A 188 -19.84 1.50 2.46
C GLN A 188 -18.81 1.19 1.37
N ARG A 189 -19.11 0.13 0.61
CA ARG A 189 -18.30 -0.39 -0.49
C ARG A 189 -18.35 0.60 -1.65
N VAL A 190 -17.26 1.30 -1.93
CA VAL A 190 -17.12 2.12 -3.14
C VAL A 190 -16.42 1.29 -4.19
N ARG A 191 -17.11 1.00 -5.29
CA ARG A 191 -16.41 0.65 -6.52
C ARG A 191 -15.98 1.95 -7.16
N PHE A 192 -14.68 2.13 -7.37
CA PHE A 192 -14.21 3.24 -8.18
C PHE A 192 -14.78 3.11 -9.59
N PRO A 193 -15.44 4.15 -10.13
CA PRO A 193 -15.84 4.14 -11.53
C PRO A 193 -14.59 4.15 -12.40
N SER A 194 -14.54 3.27 -13.40
CA SER A 194 -13.46 3.12 -14.38
C SER A 194 -13.21 4.35 -15.28
N HIS A 195 -13.86 5.48 -14.99
CA HIS A 195 -13.81 6.71 -15.80
C HIS A 195 -12.87 7.79 -15.23
N LEU A 196 -12.12 7.48 -14.17
CA LEU A 196 -11.14 8.39 -13.56
C LEU A 196 -9.69 8.18 -14.06
N GLU A 197 -9.49 7.33 -15.07
CA GLU A 197 -8.18 7.12 -15.71
C GLU A 197 -7.85 8.15 -16.82
N ASP A 198 -8.79 9.05 -17.16
CA ASP A 198 -8.68 9.98 -18.30
C ASP A 198 -8.65 11.49 -17.93
N LEU A 199 -8.16 11.87 -16.74
CA LEU A 199 -7.95 13.27 -16.35
C LEU A 199 -6.49 13.58 -15.99
#